data_AF-A0A916AXE1-F1
#
_entry.id   AF-A0A916AXE1-F1
#
_cell.length_a   1.000
_cell.length_b   1.000
_cell.length_c   1.000
_cell.angle_alpha   90.00
_cell.angle_beta   90.00
_cell.angle_gamma   90.00
#
_symmetry.space_group_name_H-M   'P 1'
#
loop_
_entity.id
_entity.type
_entity.pdbx_description
1 polymer ?
#
loop_
_entity_poly.entity_id
_entity_poly.type
_entity_poly.pdbx_seq_one_letter_code
_entity_poly.pdbx_strand_id
1 'polypeptide(L)' 'MKALIYDTLVSLANQEPEQHAKIRQNLYDQLNLPFDKQLALFACALGPAGSGKLDSNEVINNAVDRAIQLLETPMR' A
#
# COMPACT_ATOMS: atom_id res chain seq x y z
N MET A 1 2.89 -5.34 10.21
CA MET A 1 2.22 -4.35 9.34
C MET A 1 3.20 -3.70 8.37
N LYS A 2 4.26 -3.02 8.85
CA LYS A 2 5.25 -2.34 7.99
C LYS A 2 5.83 -3.23 6.88
N ALA A 3 6.36 -4.40 7.23
CA ALA A 3 6.91 -5.36 6.26
C ALA A 3 5.86 -5.80 5.21
N LEU A 4 4.65 -6.12 5.65
CA LEU A 4 3.56 -6.55 4.77
C LEU A 4 3.19 -5.46 3.74
N ILE A 5 3.11 -4.19 4.17
CA ILE A 5 2.84 -3.07 3.25
C ILE A 5 4.01 -2.91 2.29
N TYR A 6 5.25 -2.93 2.78
CA TYR A 6 6.46 -2.84 1.95
C TYR A 6 6.49 -3.91 0.85
N ASP A 7 6.34 -5.18 1.22
CA ASP A 7 6.34 -6.31 0.29
C ASP A 7 5.22 -6.19 -0.75
N THR A 8 4.07 -5.64 -0.35
CA THR A 8 2.96 -5.37 -1.26
C THR A 8 3.30 -4.27 -2.26
N LEU A 9 3.93 -3.16 -1.84
CA LEU A 9 4.34 -2.08 -2.75
C LEU A 9 5.40 -2.58 -3.74
N VAL A 10 6.37 -3.37 -3.27
CA VAL A 10 7.36 -4.02 -4.14
C VAL A 10 6.67 -4.95 -5.13
N SER A 11 5.69 -5.74 -4.70
CA SER A 11 4.94 -6.62 -5.60
C SER A 11 4.15 -5.84 -6.65
N LEU A 12 3.48 -4.75 -6.26
CA LEU A 12 2.74 -3.88 -7.19
C LEU A 12 3.66 -3.20 -8.22
N ALA A 13 4.87 -2.82 -7.82
CA ALA A 13 5.84 -2.18 -8.70
C ALA A 13 6.45 -3.15 -9.73
N ASN A 14 6.49 -4.45 -9.42
CA ASN A 14 7.18 -5.47 -10.23
C ASN A 14 6.26 -6.46 -10.95
N GLN A 15 4.94 -6.41 -10.71
CA GLN A 15 3.96 -7.32 -11.32
C GLN A 15 3.11 -6.62 -12.37
N GLU A 16 2.53 -7.39 -13.28
CA GLU A 16 1.65 -6.88 -14.33
C GLU A 16 0.34 -6.29 -13.77
N PRO A 17 -0.26 -5.28 -14.44
CA PRO A 17 -1.49 -4.61 -13.99
C PRO A 17 -2.66 -5.55 -13.67
N GLU A 18 -2.78 -6.67 -14.37
CA GLU A 18 -3.80 -7.70 -14.15
C GLU A 18 -3.73 -8.32 -12.75
N GLN A 19 -2.54 -8.39 -12.15
CA GLN A 19 -2.34 -8.92 -10.80
C GLN A 19 -2.59 -7.86 -9.72
N HIS A 20 -2.55 -6.57 -10.06
CA HIS A 20 -2.60 -5.48 -9.07
C HIS A 20 -3.88 -5.49 -8.25
N ALA A 21 -5.02 -5.81 -8.86
CA ALA A 21 -6.29 -5.90 -8.13
C ALA A 21 -6.24 -6.98 -7.04
N LYS A 22 -5.71 -8.16 -7.36
CA LYS A 22 -5.56 -9.28 -6.44
C LYS A 22 -4.54 -8.98 -5.33
N ILE A 23 -3.41 -8.37 -5.68
CA ILE A 23 -2.37 -7.98 -4.72
C ILE A 23 -2.94 -6.99 -3.69
N ARG A 24 -3.69 -5.97 -4.15
CA ARG A 24 -4.35 -5.01 -3.25
C ARG A 24 -5.39 -5.68 -2.35
N GLN A 25 -6.23 -6.55 -2.91
CA GLN A 25 -7.27 -7.24 -2.15
C GLN A 25 -6.67 -8.11 -1.05
N ASN A 26 -5.63 -8.89 -1.37
CA ASN A 26 -4.93 -9.73 -0.39
C ASN A 26 -4.34 -8.92 0.78
N LEU A 27 -3.89 -7.68 0.53
CA LEU A 27 -3.42 -6.81 1.60
C LEU A 27 -4.56 -6.35 2.49
N TYR A 28 -5.69 -5.95 1.92
CA TYR A 28 -6.86 -5.51 2.70
C TYR A 28 -7.42 -6.64 3.57
N ASP A 29 -7.49 -7.86 3.04
CA ASP A 29 -7.97 -9.03 3.78
C ASP A 29 -7.05 -9.36 4.96
N GLN A 30 -5.72 -9.29 4.76
CA GLN A 30 -4.74 -9.53 5.83
C GLN A 30 -4.72 -8.45 6.91
N LEU A 31 -4.93 -7.19 6.54
CA LEU A 31 -4.93 -6.09 7.49
C LEU A 31 -6.29 -5.90 8.19
N ASN A 32 -7.36 -6.52 7.67
CA ASN A 32 -8.73 -6.42 8.16
C ASN A 32 -9.15 -4.96 8.46
N LEU A 33 -8.84 -4.07 7.52
CA LEU A 33 -9.05 -2.63 7.69
C LEU A 33 -10.49 -2.21 7.34
N PRO A 34 -11.05 -1.20 8.04
CA PRO A 34 -12.27 -0.55 7.59
C PRO A 34 -12.06 0.19 6.27
N PHE A 35 -13.15 0.42 5.53
CA PHE A 35 -13.11 1.02 4.19
C PHE A 35 -12.33 2.33 4.11
N ASP A 36 -12.50 3.24 5.08
CA ASP A 36 -11.80 4.54 5.07
C ASP A 36 -10.28 4.40 5.13
N LYS A 37 -9.80 3.43 5.92
CA LYS A 37 -8.36 3.11 6.01
C LYS A 37 -7.87 2.41 4.75
N GLN A 38 -8.68 1.57 4.11
CA GLN A 38 -8.35 0.97 2.81
C GLN A 38 -8.21 2.05 1.73
N LEU A 39 -9.16 2.98 1.67
CA LEU A 39 -9.16 4.09 0.70
C LEU A 39 -7.94 5.00 0.90
N ALA A 40 -7.62 5.33 2.15
CA ALA A 40 -6.45 6.15 2.45
C ALA A 40 -5.12 5.43 2.13
N LEU A 41 -5.03 4.14 2.45
CA LEU A 41 -3.88 3.30 2.09
C LEU A 41 -3.72 3.20 0.56
N PHE A 42 -4.83 3.10 -0.18
CA PHE A 42 -4.82 3.12 -1.63
C PHE A 42 -4.26 4.43 -2.17
N ALA A 43 -4.83 5.56 -1.76
CA ALA A 43 -4.46 6.87 -2.27
C ALA A 43 -2.99 7.22 -1.96
N CYS A 44 -2.52 6.87 -0.76
CA CYS A 44 -1.17 7.24 -0.31
C CYS A 44 -0.06 6.31 -0.82
N ALA A 45 -0.34 5.02 -1.00
CA ALA A 45 0.71 4.04 -1.27
C ALA A 45 0.39 3.07 -2.43
N LEU A 46 -0.75 2.38 -2.42
CA LEU A 46 -1.02 1.30 -3.39
C LEU A 46 -1.28 1.80 -4.82
N GLY A 47 -1.95 2.95 -4.96
CA GLY A 47 -2.18 3.60 -6.25
C GLY A 47 -0.87 4.10 -6.88
N PRO A 48 -0.03 4.86 -6.14
CA PRO A 48 1.31 5.23 -6.60
C PRO A 48 2.18 4.02 -6.98
N ALA A 49 2.17 2.95 -6.18
CA ALA A 49 2.93 1.72 -6.48
C ALA A 49 2.49 1.09 -7.81
N GLY A 50 1.20 0.85 -7.98
CA GLY A 50 0.66 0.21 -9.19
C GLY A 50 0.71 1.08 -10.46
N SER A 51 0.98 2.38 -10.33
CA SER A 51 1.16 3.29 -11.49
C SER A 51 2.62 3.49 -11.89
N GLY A 52 3.55 2.78 -11.24
CA GLY A 52 4.99 2.89 -11.51
C GLY A 52 5.63 4.16 -10.94
N LYS A 53 4.95 4.90 -10.05
CA LYS A 53 5.48 6.13 -9.44
C LYS A 53 6.41 5.88 -8.25
N LEU A 54 6.59 4.62 -7.85
CA LEU A 54 7.54 4.20 -6.82
C LEU A 54 8.73 3.53 -7.50
N ASP A 55 9.66 4.36 -7.97
CA ASP A 55 10.80 3.98 -8.81
C ASP A 55 12.10 3.76 -8.01
N SER A 56 12.06 3.89 -6.69
CA SER A 56 13.23 3.73 -5.82
C SER A 56 12.86 3.20 -4.44
N ASN A 57 13.78 2.43 -3.85
CA ASN A 57 13.61 1.87 -2.50
C ASN A 57 13.37 2.94 -1.43
N GLU A 58 13.97 4.13 -1.58
CA GLU A 58 13.74 5.26 -0.68
C GLU A 58 12.29 5.77 -0.76
N VAL A 59 11.75 5.91 -1.98
CA VAL A 59 10.37 6.35 -2.20
C VAL A 59 9.38 5.33 -1.67
N ILE A 60 9.66 4.03 -1.85
CA ILE A 60 8.87 2.93 -1.28
C ILE A 60 8.88 3.01 0.26
N ASN A 61 10.05 3.13 0.89
CA ASN A 61 10.16 3.24 2.35
C ASN A 61 9.38 4.45 2.90
N ASN A 62 9.49 5.61 2.25
CA ASN A 62 8.74 6.80 2.63
C ASN A 62 7.22 6.62 2.50
N ALA A 63 6.76 5.92 1.45
CA ALA A 63 5.34 5.60 1.27
C ALA A 63 4.82 4.64 2.35
N VAL A 64 5.64 3.66 2.74
CA VAL A 64 5.33 2.74 3.84
C VAL A 64 5.22 3.49 5.17
N ASP A 65 6.17 4.36 5.48
CA ASP A 65 6.15 5.11 6.75
C ASP A 65 4.92 6.02 6.85
N ARG A 66 4.55 6.69 5.74
CA ARG A 66 3.30 7.47 5.67
C ARG A 66 2.06 6.60 5.83
N ALA A 67 2.02 5.45 5.18
CA ALA A 67 0.91 4.51 5.30
C ALA A 67 0.74 4.03 6.75
N ILE A 68 1.83 3.69 7.44
CA ILE A 68 1.79 3.27 8.85
C ILE A 68 1.28 4.41 9.74
N GLN A 69 1.83 5.62 9.60
CA GLN A 69 1.36 6.79 10.37
C GLN A 69 -0.15 7.02 10.18
N LEU A 70 -0.64 6.91 8.95
CA LEU A 70 -2.06 7.09 8.65
C LEU A 70 -2.93 6.01 9.30
N LEU A 71 -2.50 4.75 9.22
CA LEU A 71 -3.24 3.62 9.78
C LEU A 71 -3.25 3.60 11.32
N GLU A 72 -2.19 4.10 11.95
CA GLU A 72 -2.06 4.20 13.41
C GLU A 72 -2.74 5.45 13.98
N THR A 73 -2.91 6.50 13.16
CA THR A 73 -3.65 7.70 13.59
C THR A 73 -5.14 7.34 13.71
N PRO A 74 -5.76 7.51 14.88
CA PRO A 74 -7.21 7.36 15.00
C PRO A 74 -7.90 8.42 14.15
N MET A 75 -8.70 7.98 13.18
CA MET A 75 -9.62 8.89 12.48
C MET A 75 -10.59 9.45 13.52
N ARG A 76 -10.58 10.77 13.68
CA ARG A 76 -11.45 11.52 14.60
C ARG A 76 -12.83 11.70 14.00
#